data_AF-A0A7S3SUF6-F1
#
_entry.id   AF-A0A7S3SUF6-F1
#
_cell.length_a   1.000
_cell.length_b   1.000
_cell.length_c   1.000
_cell.angle_alpha   90.00
_cell.angle_beta   90.00
_cell.angle_gamma   90.00
#
_symmetry.space_group_name_H-M   'P 1'
#
loop_
_entity.id
_entity.type
_entity.pdbx_description
1 polymer ?
#
loop_
_entity_poly.entity_id
_entity_poly.type
_entity_poly.pdbx_seq_one_letter_code
_entity_poly.pdbx_strand_id
1 'polypeptide(L)'
;MAPMKRPAAASMGGAKKKPATVGSAVAKKCKVVADVVLGAEGLPAEVLQMLGGNLPESLGCAKEERHPFQEKVVGMVGEVLKTVETALQEIITAEEGKVAESASEKAAREQAEDAATALVKEKTSAAEAAAVVHLDSGAALKAAKEDEKAAEAALKAALSELGAAAGVKAKFESALNDSYMPMKESGDASKHDKCMGVLNKVGEEFGLNASLLTSLSSALAKTPEARGSFDGVCLQQVEDELSKLIADATAKAAAAETAKLAAEEKAAAAKAALEAATAANADAAAKESACKAAVKEAMQDLKAAQKAVKLFGPQMKQVEANLEAAKADLQVLRDGALAAFAELLERSAIPPPPPPAPPAEEATPAAVEAAQ
;
A
#
# COMPACT_ATOMS: atom_id res chain seq x y z
N MET A 1 74.43 -36.76 -6.75
CA MET A 1 75.40 -36.85 -7.86
C MET A 1 75.61 -35.46 -8.43
N ALA A 2 76.78 -34.89 -8.19
CA ALA A 2 77.32 -33.77 -8.98
C ALA A 2 77.94 -34.34 -10.31
N PRO A 3 78.62 -33.57 -11.20
CA PRO A 3 78.75 -32.10 -11.39
C PRO A 3 78.74 -31.66 -12.89
N MET A 4 79.09 -30.37 -13.13
CA MET A 4 79.64 -29.75 -14.37
C MET A 4 78.62 -29.24 -15.43
N LYS A 5 78.77 -28.06 -16.08
CA LYS A 5 79.96 -27.25 -16.42
C LYS A 5 79.51 -25.81 -16.81
N ARG A 6 80.31 -24.79 -16.46
CA ARG A 6 80.29 -23.42 -17.06
C ARG A 6 80.74 -23.48 -18.54
N PRO A 7 80.44 -22.45 -19.35
CA PRO A 7 81.52 -21.50 -19.64
C PRO A 7 81.13 -20.00 -19.74
N ALA A 8 82.14 -19.21 -19.39
CA ALA A 8 82.59 -17.86 -19.77
C ALA A 8 81.65 -16.77 -20.33
N ALA A 9 81.95 -15.57 -19.83
CA ALA A 9 81.50 -14.24 -20.20
C ALA A 9 81.60 -13.89 -21.70
N ALA A 10 80.58 -13.19 -22.18
CA ALA A 10 80.69 -12.21 -23.26
C ALA A 10 80.26 -10.85 -22.71
N SER A 11 81.25 -9.97 -22.51
CA SER A 11 81.06 -8.54 -22.36
C SER A 11 80.42 -8.00 -23.64
N MET A 12 79.18 -7.51 -23.56
CA MET A 12 78.61 -6.63 -24.57
C MET A 12 78.04 -5.41 -23.86
N GLY A 13 78.60 -4.26 -24.22
CA GLY A 13 78.61 -3.05 -23.43
C GLY A 13 77.24 -2.42 -23.22
N GLY A 14 77.13 -1.72 -22.09
CA GLY A 14 76.03 -0.81 -21.84
C GLY A 14 75.93 0.23 -22.94
N ALA A 15 74.84 0.16 -23.71
CA ALA A 15 74.44 1.25 -24.59
C ALA A 15 74.01 2.43 -23.72
N LYS A 16 74.93 3.40 -23.58
CA LYS A 16 74.66 4.72 -23.02
C LYS A 16 73.47 5.35 -23.75
N LYS A 17 72.42 5.73 -23.00
CA LYS A 17 71.34 6.60 -23.48
C LYS A 17 71.96 7.89 -24.04
N LYS A 18 71.86 8.11 -25.36
CA LYS A 18 72.21 9.39 -26.00
C LYS A 18 71.20 10.46 -25.58
N PRO A 19 71.60 11.73 -25.37
CA PRO A 19 70.68 12.83 -25.13
C PRO A 19 69.78 13.03 -26.36
N ALA A 20 68.50 13.32 -26.14
CA ALA A 20 67.55 13.57 -27.21
C ALA A 20 67.97 14.80 -28.02
N THR A 21 67.95 14.70 -29.35
CA THR A 21 68.08 15.87 -30.25
C THR A 21 66.82 16.72 -30.16
N VAL A 22 66.93 18.04 -30.36
CA VAL A 22 65.83 19.01 -30.25
C VAL A 22 64.60 18.60 -31.09
N GLY A 23 64.80 18.04 -32.29
CA GLY A 23 63.71 17.51 -33.12
C GLY A 23 62.96 16.31 -32.53
N SER A 24 63.62 15.47 -31.72
CA SER A 24 62.98 14.34 -31.04
C SER A 24 62.07 14.78 -29.89
N ALA A 25 62.38 15.89 -29.22
CA ALA A 25 61.55 16.43 -28.15
C ALA A 25 60.26 17.08 -28.72
N VAL A 26 60.38 17.76 -29.86
CA VAL A 26 59.26 18.43 -30.55
C VAL A 26 58.26 17.41 -31.10
N ALA A 27 58.74 16.36 -31.78
CA ALA A 27 57.89 15.29 -32.29
C ALA A 27 57.09 14.59 -31.19
N LYS A 28 57.68 14.41 -29.99
CA LYS A 28 56.98 13.85 -28.82
C LYS A 28 55.87 14.77 -28.33
N LYS A 29 56.12 16.08 -28.22
CA LYS A 29 55.12 17.07 -27.82
C LYS A 29 53.98 17.16 -28.85
N CYS A 30 54.28 17.16 -30.14
CA CYS A 30 53.27 17.13 -31.21
C CYS A 30 52.40 15.86 -31.14
N LYS A 31 53.00 14.71 -30.79
CA LYS A 31 52.25 13.46 -30.61
C LYS A 31 51.30 13.52 -29.42
N VAL A 32 51.74 14.02 -28.26
CA VAL A 32 50.89 14.18 -27.08
C VAL A 32 49.68 15.07 -27.38
N VAL A 33 49.88 16.15 -28.13
CA VAL A 33 48.78 17.02 -28.60
C VAL A 33 47.87 16.30 -29.60
N ALA A 34 48.45 15.57 -30.56
CA ALA A 34 47.70 14.83 -31.57
C ALA A 34 46.80 13.75 -30.95
N ASP A 35 47.31 13.01 -29.96
CA ASP A 35 46.57 11.93 -29.30
C ASP A 35 45.30 12.47 -28.61
N VAL A 36 45.37 13.65 -27.99
CA VAL A 36 44.19 14.31 -27.38
C VAL A 36 43.23 14.86 -28.44
N VAL A 37 43.75 15.47 -29.51
CA VAL A 37 42.90 15.97 -30.62
C VAL A 37 42.14 14.83 -31.28
N LEU A 38 42.80 13.70 -31.53
CA LEU A 38 42.18 12.51 -32.12
C LEU A 38 41.12 11.88 -31.20
N GLY A 39 41.29 12.01 -29.88
CA GLY A 39 40.36 11.52 -28.86
C GLY A 39 39.25 12.49 -28.48
N ALA A 40 39.18 13.68 -29.08
CA ALA A 40 38.15 14.67 -28.76
C ALA A 40 36.76 14.18 -29.21
N GLU A 41 35.77 14.28 -28.32
CA GLU A 41 34.37 13.96 -28.65
C GLU A 41 33.62 15.21 -29.15
N GLY A 42 32.60 15.02 -29.99
CA GLY A 42 31.75 16.13 -30.48
C GLY A 42 32.18 16.77 -31.80
N LEU A 43 33.25 16.27 -32.45
CA LEU A 43 33.73 16.73 -33.76
C LEU A 43 33.84 15.56 -34.76
N PRO A 44 33.69 15.80 -36.08
CA PRO A 44 33.82 14.74 -37.07
C PRO A 44 35.22 14.10 -37.08
N ALA A 45 35.29 12.77 -37.09
CA ALA A 45 36.55 12.01 -37.03
C ALA A 45 37.54 12.41 -38.15
N GLU A 46 37.04 12.71 -39.35
CA GLU A 46 37.86 13.15 -40.49
C GLU A 46 38.55 14.50 -40.22
N VAL A 47 37.89 15.40 -39.48
CA VAL A 47 38.46 16.69 -39.08
C VAL A 47 39.53 16.50 -38.02
N LEU A 48 39.29 15.63 -37.04
CA LEU A 48 40.27 15.32 -36.00
C LEU A 48 41.50 14.61 -36.56
N GLN A 49 41.31 13.71 -37.53
CA GLN A 49 42.41 13.03 -38.22
C GLN A 49 43.24 14.00 -39.06
N MET A 50 42.59 14.94 -39.75
CA MET A 50 43.27 16.00 -40.49
C MET A 50 44.07 16.91 -39.56
N LEU A 51 43.48 17.38 -38.46
CA LEU A 51 44.18 18.24 -37.49
C LEU A 51 45.32 17.50 -36.78
N GLY A 52 45.08 16.24 -36.39
CA GLY A 52 46.05 15.34 -35.78
C GLY A 52 47.27 15.06 -36.66
N GLY A 53 47.03 14.79 -37.95
CA GLY A 53 48.07 14.46 -38.93
C GLY A 53 48.95 15.65 -39.33
N ASN A 54 48.43 16.87 -39.32
CA ASN A 54 49.14 18.08 -39.73
C ASN A 54 49.94 18.77 -38.61
N LEU A 55 49.86 18.26 -37.37
CA LEU A 55 50.57 18.78 -36.21
C LEU A 55 52.10 18.79 -36.33
N PRO A 56 52.77 17.74 -36.86
CA PRO A 56 54.22 17.75 -37.06
C PRO A 56 54.69 18.79 -38.07
N GLU A 57 53.90 19.06 -39.12
CA GLU A 57 54.25 20.05 -40.15
C GLU A 57 53.89 21.48 -39.76
N SER A 58 52.99 21.66 -38.78
CA SER A 58 52.57 22.98 -38.31
C SER A 58 53.31 23.40 -37.03
N LEU A 59 53.12 22.68 -35.93
CA LEU A 59 53.80 22.97 -34.65
C LEU A 59 55.26 22.52 -34.63
N GLY A 60 55.69 21.71 -35.60
CA GLY A 60 57.07 21.25 -35.74
C GLY A 60 58.03 22.25 -36.40
N CYS A 61 57.53 23.39 -36.91
CA CYS A 61 58.31 24.56 -37.36
C CYS A 61 58.39 25.66 -36.29
N ALA A 62 59.44 26.49 -36.30
CA ALA A 62 59.55 27.63 -35.38
C ALA A 62 58.43 28.65 -35.67
N LYS A 63 58.01 29.42 -34.66
CA LYS A 63 56.90 30.38 -34.78
C LYS A 63 57.08 31.35 -35.95
N GLU A 64 58.33 31.74 -36.24
CA GLU A 64 58.67 32.65 -37.35
C GLU A 64 58.60 31.99 -38.73
N GLU A 65 58.71 30.67 -38.78
CA GLU A 65 58.76 29.88 -40.03
C GLU A 65 57.38 29.33 -40.43
N ARG A 66 56.34 29.60 -39.63
CA ARG A 66 54.99 29.09 -39.88
C ARG A 66 54.32 29.83 -41.03
N HIS A 67 53.82 29.07 -42.00
CA HIS A 67 52.97 29.57 -43.07
C HIS A 67 51.57 29.96 -42.53
N PRO A 68 50.88 30.97 -43.10
CA PRO A 68 49.54 31.38 -42.65
C PRO A 68 48.49 30.26 -42.58
N PHE A 69 48.63 29.20 -43.39
CA PHE A 69 47.78 28.01 -43.30
C PHE A 69 48.10 27.15 -42.07
N GLN A 70 49.37 27.01 -41.70
CA GLN A 70 49.81 26.28 -40.50
C GLN A 70 49.32 27.02 -39.23
N GLU A 71 49.34 28.35 -39.22
CA GLU A 71 48.76 29.15 -38.14
C GLU A 71 47.25 28.90 -37.95
N LYS A 72 46.49 28.74 -39.06
CA LYS A 72 45.06 28.38 -38.97
C LYS A 72 44.84 26.99 -38.39
N VAL A 73 45.64 25.99 -38.80
CA VAL A 73 45.58 24.62 -38.25
C VAL A 73 45.91 24.62 -36.76
N VAL A 74 46.92 25.40 -36.35
CA VAL A 74 47.30 25.57 -34.94
C VAL A 74 46.17 26.22 -34.12
N GLY A 75 45.51 27.25 -34.66
CA GLY A 75 44.33 27.86 -34.04
C GLY A 75 43.20 26.86 -33.83
N MET A 76 42.87 26.06 -34.85
CA MET A 76 41.85 25.00 -34.77
C MET A 76 42.21 23.93 -33.72
N VAL A 77 43.48 23.50 -33.65
CA VAL A 77 43.94 22.59 -32.59
C VAL A 77 43.74 23.20 -31.20
N GLY A 78 44.06 24.49 -31.04
CA GLY A 78 43.85 25.20 -29.78
C GLY A 78 42.38 25.26 -29.36
N GLU A 79 41.47 25.46 -30.32
CA GLU A 79 40.03 25.40 -30.08
C GLU A 79 39.58 24.00 -29.64
N VAL A 80 40.04 22.94 -30.31
CA VAL A 80 39.73 21.54 -29.92
C VAL A 80 40.19 21.24 -28.50
N LEU A 81 41.44 21.58 -28.16
CA LEU A 81 41.97 21.36 -26.81
C LEU A 81 41.17 22.14 -25.75
N LYS A 82 40.74 23.36 -26.06
CA LYS A 82 39.90 24.17 -25.18
C LYS A 82 38.50 23.58 -25.01
N THR A 83 37.92 23.01 -26.06
CA THR A 83 36.64 22.28 -25.99
C THR A 83 36.73 21.09 -25.05
N VAL A 84 37.80 20.27 -25.16
CA VAL A 84 38.02 19.13 -24.26
C VAL A 84 38.23 19.60 -22.82
N GLU A 85 39.01 20.67 -22.59
CA GLU A 85 39.21 21.23 -21.25
C GLU A 85 37.89 21.71 -20.63
N THR A 86 37.06 22.41 -21.42
CA THR A 86 35.76 22.91 -20.98
C THR A 86 34.82 21.76 -20.64
N ALA A 87 34.76 20.71 -21.47
CA ALA A 87 33.93 19.53 -21.21
C ALA A 87 34.29 18.84 -19.89
N LEU A 88 35.59 18.68 -19.59
CA LEU A 88 36.05 18.12 -18.31
C LEU A 88 35.69 19.02 -17.13
N GLN A 89 35.80 20.35 -17.27
CA GLN A 89 35.37 21.30 -16.23
C GLN A 89 33.86 21.27 -15.99
N GLU A 90 33.05 21.10 -17.03
CA GLU A 90 31.61 20.93 -16.92
C GLU A 90 31.25 19.65 -16.17
N ILE A 91 31.92 18.52 -16.48
CA ILE A 91 31.75 17.25 -15.76
C ILE A 91 32.10 17.43 -14.28
N ILE A 92 33.25 18.04 -13.96
CA ILE A 92 33.65 18.31 -12.57
C ILE A 92 32.59 19.14 -11.86
N THR A 93 32.13 20.24 -12.48
CA THR A 93 31.12 21.12 -11.89
C THR A 93 29.80 20.37 -11.62
N ALA A 94 29.39 19.51 -12.55
CA ALA A 94 28.19 18.70 -12.39
C ALA A 94 28.30 17.68 -11.24
N GLU A 95 29.42 16.96 -11.14
CA GLU A 95 29.64 16.00 -10.05
C GLU A 95 29.86 16.71 -8.69
N GLU A 96 30.55 17.86 -8.65
CA GLU A 96 30.66 18.69 -7.44
C GLU A 96 29.29 19.17 -6.95
N GLY A 97 28.40 19.54 -7.88
CA GLY A 97 27.00 19.87 -7.57
C GLY A 97 26.28 18.70 -6.88
N LYS A 98 26.40 17.47 -7.41
CA LYS A 98 25.82 16.27 -6.79
C LYS A 98 26.39 15.99 -5.40
N VAL A 99 27.70 16.18 -5.21
CA VAL A 99 28.34 16.06 -3.88
C VAL A 99 27.81 17.11 -2.91
N ALA A 100 27.64 18.35 -3.36
CA ALA A 100 27.10 19.43 -2.53
C ALA A 100 25.65 19.17 -2.09
N GLU A 101 24.82 18.60 -2.96
CA GLU A 101 23.42 18.27 -2.68
C GLU A 101 23.24 16.98 -1.88
N SER A 102 24.28 16.14 -1.79
CA SER A 102 24.23 14.80 -1.20
C SER A 102 23.65 14.76 0.22
N ALA A 103 24.02 15.72 1.07
CA ALA A 103 23.51 15.77 2.44
C ALA A 103 21.99 16.01 2.51
N SER A 104 21.48 16.90 1.64
CA SER A 104 20.05 17.17 1.53
C SER A 104 19.30 15.98 0.94
N GLU A 105 19.84 15.35 -0.09
CA GLU A 105 19.22 14.17 -0.71
C GLU A 105 19.18 12.99 0.27
N LYS A 106 20.26 12.75 1.02
CA LYS A 106 20.30 11.74 2.07
C LYS A 106 19.22 11.99 3.12
N ALA A 107 19.13 13.22 3.63
CA ALA A 107 18.13 13.60 4.62
C ALA A 107 16.70 13.41 4.09
N ALA A 108 16.44 13.76 2.83
CA ALA A 108 15.12 13.55 2.20
C ALA A 108 14.76 12.07 2.09
N ARG A 109 15.72 11.20 1.74
CA ARG A 109 15.51 9.75 1.66
C ARG A 109 15.28 9.12 3.05
N GLU A 110 16.04 9.54 4.06
CA GLU A 110 15.85 9.09 5.45
C GLU A 110 14.48 9.55 5.99
N GLN A 111 14.09 10.79 5.73
CA GLN A 111 12.77 11.30 6.12
C GLN A 111 11.62 10.54 5.42
N ALA A 112 11.81 10.14 4.15
CA ALA A 112 10.84 9.30 3.46
C ALA A 112 10.73 7.90 4.07
N GLU A 113 11.85 7.31 4.52
CA GLU A 113 11.84 6.03 5.26
C GLU A 113 11.13 6.15 6.61
N ASP A 114 11.39 7.22 7.36
CA ASP A 114 10.74 7.48 8.64
C ASP A 114 9.23 7.68 8.47
N ALA A 115 8.82 8.46 7.46
CA ALA A 115 7.41 8.67 7.13
C ALA A 115 6.71 7.36 6.73
N ALA A 116 7.35 6.54 5.88
CA ALA A 116 6.80 5.24 5.50
C ALA A 116 6.72 4.26 6.69
N THR A 117 7.68 4.31 7.61
CA THR A 117 7.67 3.51 8.85
C THR A 117 6.50 3.91 9.75
N ALA A 118 6.29 5.22 9.94
CA ALA A 118 5.16 5.74 10.70
C ALA A 118 3.82 5.33 10.07
N LEU A 119 3.72 5.41 8.74
CA LEU A 119 2.51 5.01 7.99
C LEU A 119 2.20 3.51 8.16
N VAL A 120 3.20 2.63 8.08
CA VAL A 120 3.02 1.19 8.34
C VAL A 120 2.47 0.96 9.74
N LYS A 121 2.99 1.65 10.76
CA LYS A 121 2.51 1.55 12.14
C LYS A 121 1.05 2.01 12.27
N GLU A 122 0.72 3.15 11.68
CA GLU A 122 -0.65 3.69 11.65
C GLU A 122 -1.63 2.70 10.99
N LYS A 123 -1.32 2.23 9.78
CA LYS A 123 -2.19 1.30 9.05
C LYS A 123 -2.31 -0.05 9.75
N THR A 124 -1.26 -0.54 10.40
CA THR A 124 -1.30 -1.77 11.19
C THR A 124 -2.26 -1.64 12.37
N SER A 125 -2.16 -0.55 13.13
CA SER A 125 -3.09 -0.29 14.25
C SER A 125 -4.54 -0.15 13.77
N ALA A 126 -4.77 0.50 12.63
CA ALA A 126 -6.10 0.60 12.03
C ALA A 126 -6.64 -0.78 11.57
N ALA A 127 -5.78 -1.67 11.07
CA ALA A 127 -6.16 -3.03 10.70
C ALA A 127 -6.50 -3.89 11.93
N GLU A 128 -5.73 -3.77 13.02
CA GLU A 128 -6.03 -4.45 14.28
C GLU A 128 -7.36 -3.98 14.87
N ALA A 129 -7.61 -2.67 14.90
CA ALA A 129 -8.88 -2.12 15.36
C ALA A 129 -10.06 -2.60 14.49
N ALA A 130 -9.89 -2.64 13.16
CA ALA A 130 -10.94 -3.15 12.26
C ALA A 130 -11.21 -4.65 12.46
N ALA A 131 -10.18 -5.45 12.75
CA ALA A 131 -10.33 -6.88 13.05
C ALA A 131 -11.11 -7.12 14.35
N VAL A 132 -10.86 -6.33 15.40
CA VAL A 132 -11.64 -6.39 16.64
C VAL A 132 -13.11 -6.07 16.37
N VAL A 133 -13.39 -4.99 15.63
CA VAL A 133 -14.77 -4.60 15.26
C VAL A 133 -15.47 -5.70 14.48
N HIS A 134 -14.79 -6.37 13.54
CA HIS A 134 -15.38 -7.48 12.78
C HIS A 134 -15.64 -8.71 13.66
N LEU A 135 -14.77 -8.99 14.63
CA LEU A 135 -14.99 -10.06 15.59
C LEU A 135 -16.22 -9.79 16.47
N ASP A 136 -16.34 -8.57 16.99
CA ASP A 136 -17.47 -8.16 17.83
C ASP A 136 -18.78 -8.16 17.04
N SER A 137 -18.78 -7.67 15.78
CA SER A 137 -19.96 -7.73 14.90
C SER A 137 -20.36 -9.17 14.58
N GLY A 138 -19.39 -10.08 14.45
CA GLY A 138 -19.65 -11.50 14.23
C GLY A 138 -20.34 -12.16 15.43
N ALA A 139 -19.94 -11.79 16.64
CA ALA A 139 -20.61 -12.23 17.87
C ALA A 139 -22.03 -11.68 17.96
N ALA A 140 -22.24 -10.39 17.66
CA ALA A 140 -23.56 -9.77 17.63
C ALA A 140 -24.49 -10.40 16.59
N LEU A 141 -23.98 -10.72 15.39
CA LEU A 141 -24.72 -11.44 14.36
C LEU A 141 -25.16 -12.82 14.83
N LYS A 142 -24.29 -13.55 15.55
CA LYS A 142 -24.64 -14.86 16.10
C LYS A 142 -25.75 -14.74 17.15
N ALA A 143 -25.65 -13.78 18.07
CA ALA A 143 -26.68 -13.54 19.08
C ALA A 143 -28.02 -13.17 18.43
N ALA A 144 -28.03 -12.29 17.44
CA ALA A 144 -29.24 -11.89 16.74
C ALA A 144 -29.94 -13.05 16.01
N LYS A 145 -29.18 -14.01 15.45
CA LYS A 145 -29.74 -15.24 14.86
C LYS A 145 -30.39 -16.15 15.90
N GLU A 146 -29.78 -16.28 17.08
CA GLU A 146 -30.33 -17.08 18.18
C GLU A 146 -31.62 -16.44 18.73
N ASP A 147 -31.63 -15.11 18.87
CA ASP A 147 -32.80 -14.34 19.33
C ASP A 147 -33.95 -14.39 18.33
N GLU A 148 -33.69 -14.26 17.02
CA GLU A 148 -34.73 -14.37 15.98
C GLU A 148 -35.37 -15.76 16.00
N LYS A 149 -34.56 -16.82 16.02
CA LYS A 149 -35.06 -18.19 16.14
C LYS A 149 -35.91 -18.41 17.39
N ALA A 150 -35.49 -17.86 18.54
CA ALA A 150 -36.23 -17.97 19.79
C ALA A 150 -37.55 -17.19 19.73
N ALA A 151 -37.55 -16.00 19.12
CA ALA A 151 -38.76 -15.18 18.96
C ALA A 151 -39.77 -15.81 18.00
N GLU A 152 -39.31 -16.37 16.87
CA GLU A 152 -40.18 -17.12 15.95
C GLU A 152 -40.80 -18.36 16.60
N ALA A 153 -40.03 -19.09 17.40
CA ALA A 153 -40.56 -20.24 18.15
C ALA A 153 -41.63 -19.81 19.17
N ALA A 154 -41.42 -18.70 19.88
CA ALA A 154 -42.39 -18.14 20.80
C ALA A 154 -43.67 -17.67 20.08
N LEU A 155 -43.54 -17.02 18.92
CA LEU A 155 -44.68 -16.63 18.08
C LEU A 155 -45.50 -17.85 17.63
N LYS A 156 -44.83 -18.91 17.17
CA LYS A 156 -45.51 -20.15 16.78
C LYS A 156 -46.26 -20.79 17.96
N ALA A 157 -45.66 -20.79 19.15
CA ALA A 157 -46.32 -21.30 20.36
C ALA A 157 -47.56 -20.46 20.71
N ALA A 158 -47.44 -19.13 20.71
CA ALA A 158 -48.55 -18.22 21.01
C ALA A 158 -49.71 -18.36 20.01
N LEU A 159 -49.41 -18.50 18.71
CA LEU A 159 -50.42 -18.78 17.68
C LEU A 159 -51.13 -20.11 17.91
N SER A 160 -50.40 -21.15 18.33
CA SER A 160 -50.97 -22.45 18.66
C SER A 160 -51.89 -22.38 19.87
N GLU A 161 -51.49 -21.66 20.92
CA GLU A 161 -52.29 -21.47 22.14
C GLU A 161 -53.57 -20.68 21.86
N LEU A 162 -53.48 -19.62 21.05
CA LEU A 162 -54.64 -18.86 20.59
C LEU A 162 -55.61 -19.75 19.81
N GLY A 163 -55.10 -20.54 18.86
CA GLY A 163 -55.92 -21.48 18.09
C GLY A 163 -56.61 -22.52 18.97
N ALA A 164 -55.90 -23.07 19.96
CA ALA A 164 -56.48 -24.01 20.91
C ALA A 164 -57.57 -23.36 21.79
N ALA A 165 -57.31 -22.16 22.33
CA ALA A 165 -58.27 -21.42 23.15
C ALA A 165 -59.53 -21.04 22.36
N ALA A 166 -59.36 -20.55 21.12
CA ALA A 166 -60.47 -20.25 20.22
C ALA A 166 -61.28 -21.49 19.86
N GLY A 167 -60.61 -22.64 19.62
CA GLY A 167 -61.28 -23.91 19.36
C GLY A 167 -62.12 -24.40 20.55
N VAL A 168 -61.58 -24.31 21.77
CA VAL A 168 -62.33 -24.64 22.99
C VAL A 168 -63.54 -23.74 23.17
N LYS A 169 -63.38 -22.42 22.97
CA LYS A 169 -64.50 -21.47 23.01
C LYS A 169 -65.60 -21.84 22.01
N ALA A 170 -65.23 -22.09 20.75
CA ALA A 170 -66.18 -22.46 19.71
C ALA A 170 -66.93 -23.77 20.02
N LYS A 171 -66.25 -24.76 20.62
CA LYS A 171 -66.91 -26.00 21.09
C LYS A 171 -68.01 -25.71 22.12
N PHE A 172 -67.73 -24.86 23.11
CA PHE A 172 -68.72 -24.52 24.14
C PHE A 172 -69.88 -23.69 23.58
N GLU A 173 -69.59 -22.71 22.72
CA GLU A 173 -70.63 -21.91 22.06
C GLU A 173 -71.55 -22.78 21.19
N SER A 174 -71.00 -23.76 20.46
CA SER A 174 -71.80 -24.70 19.68
C SER A 174 -72.62 -25.65 20.57
N ALA A 175 -72.05 -26.15 21.66
CA ALA A 175 -72.78 -26.98 22.61
C ALA A 175 -73.97 -26.23 23.23
N LEU A 176 -73.79 -24.96 23.59
CA LEU A 176 -74.85 -24.13 24.13
C LEU A 176 -75.92 -23.78 23.07
N ASN A 177 -75.50 -23.23 21.94
CA ASN A 177 -76.43 -22.65 20.94
C ASN A 177 -77.04 -23.69 20.00
N ASP A 178 -76.29 -24.72 19.60
CA ASP A 178 -76.74 -25.69 18.60
C ASP A 178 -77.33 -26.97 19.21
N SER A 179 -76.99 -27.28 20.47
CA SER A 179 -77.42 -28.52 21.15
C SER A 179 -78.32 -28.27 22.34
N TYR A 180 -77.92 -27.42 23.30
CA TYR A 180 -78.67 -27.19 24.53
C TYR A 180 -79.92 -26.32 24.31
N MET A 181 -79.77 -25.11 23.74
CA MET A 181 -80.87 -24.15 23.59
C MET A 181 -82.05 -24.70 22.77
N PRO A 182 -81.85 -25.36 21.60
CA PRO A 182 -82.96 -25.91 20.83
C PRO A 182 -83.73 -27.00 21.58
N MET A 183 -83.03 -27.82 22.38
CA MET A 183 -83.66 -28.86 23.20
C MET A 183 -84.41 -28.26 24.40
N LYS A 184 -83.88 -27.20 25.00
CA LYS A 184 -84.54 -26.44 26.06
C LYS A 184 -85.84 -25.82 25.54
N GLU A 185 -85.86 -25.27 24.34
CA GLU A 185 -87.03 -24.56 23.79
C GLU A 185 -88.09 -25.46 23.18
N SER A 186 -87.70 -26.51 22.44
CA SER A 186 -88.65 -27.33 21.68
C SER A 186 -89.04 -28.65 22.36
N GLY A 187 -88.13 -29.26 23.13
CA GLY A 187 -88.30 -30.64 23.61
C GLY A 187 -88.45 -31.67 22.48
N ASP A 188 -87.90 -31.40 21.28
CA ASP A 188 -88.02 -32.26 20.11
C ASP A 188 -87.30 -33.61 20.33
N ALA A 189 -88.08 -34.66 20.60
CA ALA A 189 -87.59 -36.01 20.84
C ALA A 189 -86.76 -36.57 19.68
N SER A 190 -86.94 -36.10 18.44
CA SER A 190 -86.19 -36.60 17.28
C SER A 190 -84.71 -36.17 17.28
N LYS A 191 -84.36 -35.11 18.01
CA LYS A 191 -83.00 -34.57 18.09
C LYS A 191 -82.31 -34.87 19.42
N HIS A 192 -83.04 -35.39 20.39
CA HIS A 192 -82.59 -35.58 21.78
C HIS A 192 -81.26 -36.34 21.87
N ASP A 193 -81.18 -37.54 21.30
CA ASP A 193 -79.97 -38.37 21.37
C ASP A 193 -78.74 -37.70 20.76
N LYS A 194 -78.95 -36.96 19.65
CA LYS A 194 -77.86 -36.25 18.97
C LYS A 194 -77.34 -35.08 19.81
N CYS A 195 -78.24 -34.26 20.34
CA CYS A 195 -77.88 -33.10 21.17
C CYS A 195 -77.26 -33.55 22.50
N MET A 196 -77.82 -34.57 23.15
CA MET A 196 -77.21 -35.17 24.35
C MET A 196 -75.86 -35.81 24.05
N GLY A 197 -75.65 -36.39 22.86
CA GLY A 197 -74.34 -36.89 22.44
C GLY A 197 -73.26 -35.80 22.37
N VAL A 198 -73.62 -34.57 21.99
CA VAL A 198 -72.70 -33.42 22.01
C VAL A 198 -72.45 -32.95 23.44
N LEU A 199 -73.52 -32.78 24.24
CA LEU A 199 -73.43 -32.29 25.62
C LEU A 199 -72.68 -33.26 26.53
N ASN A 200 -72.87 -34.56 26.37
CA ASN A 200 -72.12 -35.58 27.11
C ASN A 200 -70.64 -35.54 26.76
N LYS A 201 -70.27 -35.40 25.47
CA LYS A 201 -68.86 -35.28 25.06
C LYS A 201 -68.20 -34.05 25.67
N VAL A 202 -68.88 -32.89 25.62
CA VAL A 202 -68.38 -31.65 26.24
C VAL A 202 -68.28 -31.82 27.76
N GLY A 203 -69.28 -32.46 28.37
CA GLY A 203 -69.28 -32.73 29.79
C GLY A 203 -68.18 -33.68 30.26
N GLU A 204 -67.87 -34.71 29.48
CA GLU A 204 -66.75 -35.62 29.73
C GLU A 204 -65.40 -34.92 29.53
N GLU A 205 -65.24 -34.16 28.44
CA GLU A 205 -63.97 -33.49 28.09
C GLU A 205 -63.61 -32.38 29.08
N PHE A 206 -64.60 -31.69 29.66
CA PHE A 206 -64.39 -30.51 30.52
C PHE A 206 -64.90 -30.65 31.96
N GLY A 207 -65.36 -31.85 32.34
CA GLY A 207 -65.66 -32.19 33.73
C GLY A 207 -66.99 -31.66 34.26
N LEU A 208 -68.03 -31.54 33.41
CA LEU A 208 -69.39 -31.30 33.90
C LEU A 208 -69.86 -32.49 34.72
N ASN A 209 -70.69 -32.25 35.74
CA ASN A 209 -71.10 -33.29 36.67
C ASN A 209 -71.92 -34.39 35.96
N ALA A 210 -71.46 -35.64 36.01
CA ALA A 210 -72.11 -36.76 35.31
C ALA A 210 -73.56 -37.01 35.76
N SER A 211 -73.85 -36.80 37.06
CA SER A 211 -75.22 -36.90 37.59
C SER A 211 -76.10 -35.76 37.09
N LEU A 212 -75.52 -34.57 36.88
CA LEU A 212 -76.22 -33.44 36.27
C LEU A 212 -76.53 -33.73 34.80
N LEU A 213 -75.59 -34.29 34.02
CA LEU A 213 -75.83 -34.69 32.62
C LEU A 213 -76.87 -35.80 32.48
N THR A 214 -76.89 -36.75 33.41
CA THR A 214 -77.92 -37.81 33.45
C THR A 214 -79.30 -37.21 33.72
N SER A 215 -79.38 -36.26 34.66
CA SER A 215 -80.62 -35.55 35.00
C SER A 215 -81.07 -34.63 33.87
N LEU A 216 -80.12 -33.98 33.19
CA LEU A 216 -80.35 -33.15 32.00
C LEU A 216 -80.97 -33.97 30.86
N SER A 217 -80.46 -35.19 30.61
CA SER A 217 -81.01 -36.08 29.59
C SER A 217 -82.50 -36.35 29.81
N SER A 218 -82.87 -36.70 31.04
CA SER A 218 -84.27 -36.92 31.42
C SER A 218 -85.14 -35.66 31.29
N ALA A 219 -84.61 -34.49 31.70
CA ALA A 219 -85.31 -33.22 31.61
C ALA A 219 -85.55 -32.77 30.16
N LEU A 220 -84.55 -32.91 29.29
CA LEU A 220 -84.63 -32.54 27.88
C LEU A 220 -85.48 -33.50 27.04
N ALA A 221 -85.72 -34.73 27.50
CA ALA A 221 -86.63 -35.68 26.84
C ALA A 221 -88.11 -35.31 27.02
N LYS A 222 -88.42 -34.44 27.99
CA LYS A 222 -89.77 -33.91 28.24
C LYS A 222 -90.01 -32.65 27.43
N THR A 223 -91.26 -32.45 27.00
CA THR A 223 -91.70 -31.15 26.44
C THR A 223 -91.58 -30.05 27.51
N PRO A 224 -91.41 -28.78 27.13
CA PRO A 224 -91.26 -27.69 28.09
C PRO A 224 -92.38 -27.63 29.15
N GLU A 225 -93.62 -27.94 28.77
CA GLU A 225 -94.78 -27.92 29.69
C GLU A 225 -94.79 -29.10 30.68
N ALA A 226 -94.14 -30.22 30.34
CA ALA A 226 -94.09 -31.43 31.17
C ALA A 226 -92.92 -31.42 32.17
N ARG A 227 -92.11 -30.35 32.19
CA ARG A 227 -90.95 -30.22 33.08
C ARG A 227 -91.38 -29.74 34.46
N GLY A 228 -90.93 -30.45 35.49
CA GLY A 228 -91.14 -30.07 36.89
C GLY A 228 -90.09 -29.08 37.39
N SER A 229 -90.22 -28.65 38.65
CA SER A 229 -89.26 -27.74 39.30
C SER A 229 -87.83 -28.29 39.29
N PHE A 230 -87.65 -29.58 39.54
CA PHE A 230 -86.33 -30.23 39.49
C PHE A 230 -85.70 -30.17 38.09
N ASP A 231 -86.48 -30.45 37.04
CA ASP A 231 -86.00 -30.37 35.65
C ASP A 231 -85.52 -28.94 35.33
N GLY A 232 -86.26 -27.92 35.79
CA GLY A 232 -85.89 -26.51 35.65
C GLY A 232 -84.57 -26.17 36.35
N VAL A 233 -84.34 -26.68 37.56
CA VAL A 233 -83.08 -26.47 38.30
C VAL A 233 -81.91 -27.13 37.57
N CYS A 234 -82.06 -28.37 37.07
CA CYS A 234 -81.01 -29.03 36.30
C CYS A 234 -80.67 -28.29 35.01
N LEU A 235 -81.67 -27.77 34.30
CA LEU A 235 -81.46 -26.96 33.10
C LEU A 235 -80.66 -25.70 33.43
N GLN A 236 -81.07 -24.95 34.45
CA GLN A 236 -80.37 -23.73 34.86
C GLN A 236 -78.92 -24.01 35.25
N GLN A 237 -78.66 -25.06 36.03
CA GLN A 237 -77.30 -25.41 36.45
C GLN A 237 -76.38 -25.72 35.25
N VAL A 238 -76.87 -26.45 34.25
CA VAL A 238 -76.08 -26.74 33.04
C VAL A 238 -75.82 -25.47 32.22
N GLU A 239 -76.81 -24.58 32.12
CA GLU A 239 -76.67 -23.31 31.42
C GLU A 239 -75.65 -22.39 32.11
N ASP A 240 -75.68 -22.33 33.45
CA ASP A 240 -74.72 -21.58 34.25
C ASP A 240 -73.30 -22.15 34.11
N GLU A 241 -73.15 -23.49 34.14
CA GLU A 241 -71.87 -24.17 33.94
C GLU A 241 -71.31 -23.94 32.52
N LEU A 242 -72.13 -24.08 31.48
CA LEU A 242 -71.72 -23.81 30.09
C LEU A 242 -71.37 -22.34 29.88
N SER A 243 -72.17 -21.42 30.43
CA SER A 243 -71.90 -19.97 30.35
C SER A 243 -70.58 -19.61 31.03
N LYS A 244 -70.29 -20.23 32.18
CA LYS A 244 -69.00 -20.08 32.86
C LYS A 244 -67.84 -20.62 32.03
N LEU A 245 -67.98 -21.80 31.43
CA LEU A 245 -66.95 -22.38 30.55
C LEU A 245 -66.69 -21.49 29.31
N ILE A 246 -67.73 -20.90 28.72
CA ILE A 246 -67.59 -19.93 27.61
C ILE A 246 -66.85 -18.67 28.08
N ALA A 247 -67.19 -18.14 29.26
CA ALA A 247 -66.53 -16.98 29.83
C ALA A 247 -65.04 -17.25 30.09
N ASP A 248 -64.72 -18.39 30.71
CA ASP A 248 -63.34 -18.82 30.97
C ASP A 248 -62.55 -19.03 29.66
N ALA A 249 -63.15 -19.67 28.65
CA ALA A 249 -62.53 -19.85 27.35
C ALA A 249 -62.33 -18.51 26.60
N THR A 250 -63.27 -17.58 26.74
CA THR A 250 -63.15 -16.23 26.19
C THR A 250 -62.01 -15.46 26.85
N ALA A 251 -61.88 -15.53 28.19
CA ALA A 251 -60.76 -14.93 28.91
C ALA A 251 -59.41 -15.54 28.48
N LYS A 252 -59.33 -16.87 28.33
CA LYS A 252 -58.13 -17.56 27.84
C LYS A 252 -57.77 -17.13 26.41
N ALA A 253 -58.76 -17.03 25.52
CA ALA A 253 -58.52 -16.57 24.14
C ALA A 253 -58.02 -15.12 24.10
N ALA A 254 -58.58 -14.22 24.92
CA ALA A 254 -58.12 -12.84 25.01
C ALA A 254 -56.68 -12.74 25.56
N ALA A 255 -56.34 -13.55 26.56
CA ALA A 255 -54.97 -13.63 27.08
C ALA A 255 -53.99 -14.17 26.03
N ALA A 256 -54.38 -15.21 25.29
CA ALA A 256 -53.58 -15.79 24.21
C ALA A 256 -53.37 -14.80 23.04
N GLU A 257 -54.40 -14.01 22.69
CA GLU A 257 -54.26 -12.94 21.68
C GLU A 257 -53.24 -11.89 22.12
N THR A 258 -53.28 -11.50 23.39
CA THR A 258 -52.30 -10.56 23.97
C THR A 258 -50.89 -11.13 23.91
N ALA A 259 -50.71 -12.41 24.28
CA ALA A 259 -49.42 -13.09 24.19
C ALA A 259 -48.92 -13.20 22.74
N LYS A 260 -49.81 -13.47 21.79
CA LYS A 260 -49.51 -13.50 20.35
C LYS A 260 -49.03 -12.14 19.86
N LEU A 261 -49.71 -11.05 20.20
CA LEU A 261 -49.29 -9.70 19.79
C LEU A 261 -47.90 -9.35 20.34
N ALA A 262 -47.64 -9.65 21.61
CA ALA A 262 -46.31 -9.46 22.21
C ALA A 262 -45.23 -10.32 21.53
N ALA A 263 -45.56 -11.56 21.15
CA ALA A 263 -44.65 -12.44 20.43
C ALA A 263 -44.38 -11.97 18.98
N GLU A 264 -45.40 -11.43 18.29
CA GLU A 264 -45.24 -10.82 16.96
C GLU A 264 -44.32 -9.61 17.00
N GLU A 265 -44.51 -8.71 17.97
CA GLU A 265 -43.65 -7.54 18.15
C GLU A 265 -42.20 -7.97 18.41
N LYS A 266 -42.01 -8.96 19.29
CA LYS A 266 -40.67 -9.51 19.59
C LYS A 266 -40.03 -10.16 18.36
N ALA A 267 -40.79 -10.92 17.57
CA ALA A 267 -40.29 -11.55 16.35
C ALA A 267 -39.90 -10.50 15.29
N ALA A 268 -40.71 -9.46 15.12
CA ALA A 268 -40.39 -8.35 14.22
C ALA A 268 -39.13 -7.59 14.66
N ALA A 269 -39.00 -7.30 15.96
CA ALA A 269 -37.82 -6.66 16.52
C ALA A 269 -36.55 -7.52 16.36
N ALA A 270 -36.64 -8.83 16.63
CA ALA A 270 -35.51 -9.74 16.49
C ALA A 270 -35.06 -9.88 15.03
N LYS A 271 -36.01 -9.93 14.09
CA LYS A 271 -35.70 -9.93 12.64
C LYS A 271 -35.00 -8.65 12.21
N ALA A 272 -35.49 -7.49 12.65
CA ALA A 272 -34.84 -6.20 12.35
C ALA A 272 -33.43 -6.13 12.95
N ALA A 273 -33.23 -6.66 14.16
CA ALA A 273 -31.91 -6.74 14.79
C ALA A 273 -30.96 -7.68 14.01
N LEU A 274 -31.47 -8.79 13.48
CA LEU A 274 -30.69 -9.70 12.63
C LEU A 274 -30.26 -9.04 11.31
N GLU A 275 -31.16 -8.31 10.65
CA GLU A 275 -30.84 -7.56 9.43
C GLU A 275 -29.76 -6.50 9.71
N ALA A 276 -29.91 -5.73 10.80
CA ALA A 276 -28.94 -4.73 11.22
C ALA A 276 -27.57 -5.35 11.56
N ALA A 277 -27.54 -6.45 12.32
CA ALA A 277 -26.30 -7.15 12.66
C ALA A 277 -25.61 -7.77 11.43
N THR A 278 -26.40 -8.24 10.45
CA THR A 278 -25.88 -8.77 9.19
C THR A 278 -25.18 -7.68 8.38
N ALA A 279 -25.82 -6.51 8.23
CA ALA A 279 -25.24 -5.35 7.56
C ALA A 279 -23.96 -4.86 8.27
N ALA A 280 -24.02 -4.69 9.59
CA ALA A 280 -22.87 -4.27 10.39
C ALA A 280 -21.67 -5.23 10.26
N ASN A 281 -21.93 -6.54 10.24
CA ASN A 281 -20.87 -7.53 10.06
C ASN A 281 -20.26 -7.49 8.65
N ALA A 282 -21.06 -7.29 7.62
CA ALA A 282 -20.57 -7.14 6.25
C ALA A 282 -19.69 -5.88 6.10
N ASP A 283 -20.13 -4.75 6.66
CA ASP A 283 -19.37 -3.49 6.64
C ASP A 283 -18.05 -3.61 7.41
N ALA A 284 -18.08 -4.26 8.58
CA ALA A 284 -16.87 -4.50 9.38
C ALA A 284 -15.88 -5.40 8.64
N ALA A 285 -16.34 -6.48 7.99
CA ALA A 285 -15.51 -7.36 7.17
C ALA A 285 -14.87 -6.62 5.98
N ALA A 286 -15.64 -5.78 5.28
CA ALA A 286 -15.14 -4.96 4.18
C ALA A 286 -14.07 -3.97 4.66
N LYS A 287 -14.29 -3.31 5.81
CA LYS A 287 -13.33 -2.39 6.42
C LYS A 287 -12.04 -3.10 6.85
N GLU A 288 -12.14 -4.28 7.46
CA GLU A 288 -10.96 -5.07 7.82
C GLU A 288 -10.12 -5.43 6.58
N SER A 289 -10.78 -5.86 5.50
CA SER A 289 -10.12 -6.16 4.21
C SER A 289 -9.40 -4.93 3.65
N ALA A 290 -10.06 -3.78 3.62
CA ALA A 290 -9.48 -2.52 3.15
C ALA A 290 -8.27 -2.09 3.98
N CYS A 291 -8.34 -2.18 5.32
CA CYS A 291 -7.20 -1.88 6.18
C CYS A 291 -6.02 -2.84 5.94
N LYS A 292 -6.27 -4.14 5.74
CA LYS A 292 -5.21 -5.11 5.40
C LYS A 292 -4.55 -4.81 4.05
N ALA A 293 -5.31 -4.33 3.06
CA ALA A 293 -4.75 -3.88 1.79
C ALA A 293 -3.86 -2.65 1.98
N ALA A 294 -4.32 -1.65 2.74
CA ALA A 294 -3.53 -0.45 3.04
C ALA A 294 -2.23 -0.76 3.80
N VAL A 295 -2.21 -1.76 4.67
CA VAL A 295 -0.97 -2.24 5.32
C VAL A 295 0.02 -2.78 4.28
N LYS A 296 -0.46 -3.56 3.30
CA LYS A 296 0.40 -4.12 2.25
C LYS A 296 1.02 -3.02 1.38
N GLU A 297 0.23 -2.03 1.00
CA GLU A 297 0.70 -0.87 0.23
C GLU A 297 1.75 -0.08 1.02
N ALA A 298 1.46 0.28 2.28
CA ALA A 298 2.42 0.97 3.13
C ALA A 298 3.73 0.19 3.32
N MET A 299 3.67 -1.15 3.41
CA MET A 299 4.87 -2.00 3.47
C MET A 299 5.66 -2.02 2.15
N GLN A 300 5.02 -1.85 1.00
CA GLN A 300 5.71 -1.71 -0.29
C GLN A 300 6.45 -0.37 -0.36
N ASP A 301 5.80 0.71 0.07
CA ASP A 301 6.40 2.04 0.11
C ASP A 301 7.60 2.08 1.06
N LEU A 302 7.49 1.47 2.25
CA LEU A 302 8.60 1.33 3.19
C LEU A 302 9.79 0.59 2.57
N LYS A 303 9.55 -0.51 1.84
CA LYS A 303 10.62 -1.26 1.15
C LYS A 303 11.28 -0.40 0.07
N ALA A 304 10.52 0.40 -0.66
CA ALA A 304 11.06 1.30 -1.68
C ALA A 304 11.93 2.39 -1.03
N ALA A 305 11.47 3.02 0.05
CA ALA A 305 12.22 4.03 0.79
C ALA A 305 13.53 3.46 1.39
N GLN A 306 13.45 2.29 2.06
CA GLN A 306 14.62 1.58 2.58
C GLN A 306 15.64 1.24 1.50
N LYS A 307 15.17 0.84 0.31
CA LYS A 307 16.05 0.56 -0.83
C LYS A 307 16.72 1.84 -1.32
N ALA A 308 16.02 2.97 -1.37
CA ALA A 308 16.58 4.25 -1.75
C ALA A 308 17.67 4.71 -0.78
N VAL A 309 17.46 4.56 0.53
CA VAL A 309 18.49 4.85 1.55
C VAL A 309 19.71 3.93 1.39
N LYS A 310 19.50 2.62 1.21
CA LYS A 310 20.59 1.65 1.00
C LYS A 310 21.42 1.90 -0.27
N LEU A 311 20.76 2.33 -1.34
CA LEU A 311 21.42 2.64 -2.62
C LEU A 311 22.14 3.98 -2.63
N PHE A 312 21.85 4.88 -1.68
CA PHE A 312 22.47 6.19 -1.63
C PHE A 312 24.00 6.11 -1.47
N GLY A 313 24.50 5.28 -0.55
CA GLY A 313 25.94 5.12 -0.33
C GLY A 313 26.72 4.66 -1.58
N PRO A 314 26.29 3.57 -2.27
CA PRO A 314 26.88 3.16 -3.55
C PRO A 314 26.79 4.24 -4.64
N GLN A 315 25.68 4.97 -4.75
CA GLN A 315 25.52 6.05 -5.70
C GLN A 315 26.52 7.18 -5.45
N MET A 316 26.69 7.59 -4.18
CA MET A 316 27.65 8.64 -3.82
C MET A 316 29.10 8.22 -4.08
N LYS A 317 29.46 6.95 -3.83
CA LYS A 317 30.80 6.44 -4.17
C LYS A 317 31.06 6.52 -5.68
N GLN A 318 30.05 6.27 -6.51
CA GLN A 318 30.20 6.39 -7.96
C GLN A 318 30.39 7.84 -8.39
N VAL A 319 29.62 8.77 -7.80
CA VAL A 319 29.77 10.22 -8.01
C VAL A 319 31.18 10.69 -7.63
N GLU A 320 31.67 10.29 -6.44
CA GLU A 320 33.03 10.59 -6.00
C GLU A 320 34.10 10.00 -6.93
N ALA A 321 33.93 8.76 -7.39
CA ALA A 321 34.87 8.14 -8.32
C ALA A 321 34.90 8.86 -9.69
N ASN A 322 33.74 9.27 -10.20
CA ASN A 322 33.64 10.02 -11.46
C ASN A 322 34.28 11.41 -11.34
N LEU A 323 34.06 12.08 -10.20
CA LEU A 323 34.66 13.37 -9.88
C LEU A 323 36.19 13.27 -9.87
N GLU A 324 36.75 12.30 -9.15
CA GLU A 324 38.21 12.11 -9.06
C GLU A 324 38.81 11.74 -10.42
N ALA A 325 38.13 10.90 -11.21
CA ALA A 325 38.56 10.57 -12.57
C ALA A 325 38.58 11.82 -13.47
N ALA A 326 37.51 12.63 -13.46
CA ALA A 326 37.45 13.85 -14.27
C ALA A 326 38.51 14.89 -13.85
N LYS A 327 38.78 15.03 -12.55
CA LYS A 327 39.87 15.88 -12.02
C LYS A 327 41.24 15.39 -12.47
N ALA A 328 41.49 14.08 -12.41
CA ALA A 328 42.72 13.49 -12.89
C ALA A 328 42.91 13.70 -14.41
N ASP A 329 41.86 13.47 -15.21
CA ASP A 329 41.88 13.67 -16.65
C ASP A 329 42.14 15.14 -17.03
N LEU A 330 41.51 16.09 -16.31
CA LEU A 330 41.75 17.52 -16.51
C LEU A 330 43.21 17.89 -16.18
N GLN A 331 43.78 17.30 -15.13
CA GLN A 331 45.18 17.52 -14.79
C GLN A 331 46.12 16.94 -15.84
N VAL A 332 45.86 15.71 -16.32
CA VAL A 332 46.64 15.08 -17.40
C VAL A 332 46.56 15.91 -18.68
N LEU A 333 45.39 16.47 -19.02
CA LEU A 333 45.22 17.36 -20.17
C LEU A 333 46.06 18.64 -20.04
N ARG A 334 46.04 19.27 -18.85
CA ARG A 334 46.77 20.51 -18.55
C ARG A 334 48.28 20.32 -18.55
N ASP A 335 48.76 19.34 -17.80
CA ASP A 335 50.20 19.04 -17.65
C ASP A 335 50.79 18.40 -18.92
N GLY A 336 49.95 17.76 -19.73
CA GLY A 336 50.31 17.09 -20.97
C GLY A 336 50.08 17.97 -22.21
N ALA A 337 48.93 17.80 -22.86
CA ALA A 337 48.68 18.37 -24.19
C ALA A 337 48.62 19.90 -24.20
N LEU A 338 48.01 20.55 -23.21
CA LEU A 338 47.95 22.01 -23.16
C LEU A 338 49.32 22.63 -22.89
N ALA A 339 50.11 22.09 -21.95
CA ALA A 339 51.49 22.53 -21.71
C ALA A 339 52.38 22.31 -22.95
N ALA A 340 52.31 21.12 -23.55
CA ALA A 340 53.06 20.80 -24.77
C ALA A 340 52.67 21.72 -25.94
N PHE A 341 51.37 22.02 -26.11
CA PHE A 341 50.86 22.94 -27.10
C PHE A 341 51.37 24.37 -26.88
N ALA A 342 51.34 24.88 -25.64
CA ALA A 342 51.84 26.20 -25.29
C ALA A 342 53.36 26.34 -25.53
N GLU A 343 54.15 25.34 -25.13
CA GLU A 343 55.59 25.33 -25.38
C GLU A 343 55.92 25.26 -26.88
N LEU A 344 55.15 24.51 -27.66
CA LEU A 344 55.32 24.44 -29.11
C LEU A 344 54.92 25.75 -29.79
N LEU A 345 53.85 26.39 -29.33
CA LEU A 345 53.36 27.67 -29.83
C LEU A 345 54.44 28.76 -29.77
N GLU A 346 55.14 28.88 -28.64
CA GLU A 346 56.15 29.92 -28.37
C GLU A 346 57.58 29.55 -28.80
N ARG A 347 57.78 28.39 -29.41
CA ARG A 347 59.11 27.94 -29.83
C ARG A 347 59.66 28.82 -30.96
N SER A 348 60.68 29.62 -30.63
CA SER A 348 61.42 30.49 -31.55
C SER A 348 62.77 29.87 -31.96
N ALA A 349 63.20 30.13 -33.20
CA ALA A 349 64.56 29.84 -33.66
C ALA A 349 65.54 31.01 -33.42
N ILE A 350 65.08 32.14 -32.87
CA ILE A 350 65.88 33.34 -32.60
C ILE A 350 66.64 33.14 -31.27
N PRO A 351 67.99 33.28 -31.23
CA PRO A 351 68.75 33.16 -29.98
C PRO A 351 68.41 34.30 -29.01
N PRO A 352 68.36 34.05 -27.68
CA PRO A 352 68.04 35.08 -26.69
C PRO A 352 69.09 36.21 -26.75
N PRO A 353 68.67 37.49 -26.60
CA PRO A 353 69.59 38.61 -26.67
C PRO A 353 70.68 38.48 -25.58
N PRO A 354 71.96 38.70 -25.92
CA PRO A 354 73.05 38.57 -24.96
C PRO A 354 72.86 39.54 -23.78
N PRO A 355 73.18 39.13 -22.53
CA PRO A 355 73.09 40.03 -21.38
C PRO A 355 73.96 41.27 -21.62
N PRO A 356 73.51 42.47 -21.20
CA PRO A 356 74.21 43.71 -21.49
C PRO A 356 75.65 43.66 -20.98
N ALA A 357 76.60 43.86 -21.89
CA ALA A 357 78.01 43.93 -21.58
C ALA A 357 78.30 45.16 -20.68
N PRO A 358 79.14 45.03 -19.65
CA PRO A 358 79.50 46.15 -18.79
C PRO A 358 80.21 47.24 -19.61
N PRO A 359 79.97 48.53 -19.32
CA PRO A 359 80.60 49.63 -20.06
C PRO A 359 82.12 49.59 -19.84
N ALA A 360 82.86 49.56 -20.94
CA ALA A 360 84.31 49.68 -20.97
C ALA A 360 84.69 50.86 -21.87
N GLU A 361 85.27 51.90 -21.26
CA GLU A 361 86.33 52.79 -21.75
C GLU A 361 86.46 53.92 -20.71
N GLU A 362 87.63 54.36 -20.25
CA GLU A 362 88.82 54.74 -21.03
C GLU A 362 90.04 54.76 -20.09
N ALA A 363 91.16 54.20 -20.56
CA ALA A 363 92.49 54.54 -20.07
C ALA A 363 92.99 55.74 -20.88
N THR A 364 93.56 56.77 -20.27
CA THR A 364 95.02 57.04 -20.16
C THR A 364 95.22 58.52 -19.76
N PRO A 365 96.42 59.03 -19.38
CA PRO A 365 97.73 58.37 -19.21
C PRO A 365 98.44 58.70 -17.87
N ALA A 366 99.51 57.94 -17.58
CA ALA A 366 100.60 58.28 -16.64
C ALA A 366 101.48 59.42 -17.25
N ALA A 367 102.28 60.23 -16.57
CA ALA A 367 102.89 60.27 -15.24
C ALA A 367 103.44 61.70 -15.02
N VAL A 368 103.64 62.17 -13.78
CA VAL A 368 104.94 62.76 -13.33
C VAL A 368 105.07 62.60 -11.81
N GLU A 369 106.24 62.12 -11.42
CA GLU A 369 106.85 61.95 -10.12
C GLU A 369 107.37 63.28 -9.55
N ALA A 370 107.22 63.55 -8.24
CA ALA A 370 108.19 64.32 -7.44
C ALA A 370 107.91 64.20 -5.93
N ALA A 371 108.98 63.92 -5.20
CA ALA A 371 109.07 63.68 -3.77
C ALA A 371 108.90 64.94 -2.90
N GLN A 372 108.37 64.76 -1.69
CA GLN A 372 109.07 65.00 -0.41
C GLN A 372 108.28 64.40 0.76
#